data_AF-A0A9E6D7B3-F1
#
_entry.id   AF-A0A9E6D7B3-F1
#
_cell.length_a   1.000
_cell.length_b   1.000
_cell.length_c   1.000
_cell.angle_alpha   90.00
_cell.angle_beta   90.00
_cell.angle_gamma   90.00
#
_symmetry.space_group_name_H-M   'P 1'
#
loop_
_entity.id
_entity.type
_entity.pdbx_description
1 polymer ?
#
loop_
_entity_poly.entity_id
_entity_poly.type
_entity_poly.pdbx_seq_one_letter_code
_entity_poly.pdbx_strand_id
1 'polypeptide(L)'
;MGLPQILLNEQNINSIDLAIKQKLRLGHLVERFVSHELQFNKSIKVLAENIQIKRDKVTIGEIDCLLKHNHTPIHLEIIYKFYVYDESVGSSELEHWIGPNRKDSLIEKITKLKTKQLPLLYKPETEQLLKQFTLDVNTIQQQVYFKAQLFVPYHMLGMQLRIINNQCIKGHYLAFND
;
A
#
# COMPACT_ATOMS: atom_id res chain seq x y z
N MET A 1 12.37 8.32 -7.11
CA MET A 1 11.77 6.98 -7.29
C MET A 1 10.41 6.82 -6.57
N GLY A 2 9.63 7.89 -6.43
CA GLY A 2 8.43 7.89 -5.58
C GLY A 2 7.19 7.34 -6.28
N LEU A 3 6.51 6.41 -5.64
CA LEU A 3 5.11 6.09 -5.96
C LEU A 3 4.25 7.25 -5.45
N PRO A 4 3.38 7.86 -6.29
CA PRO A 4 2.50 8.95 -5.85
C PRO A 4 1.66 8.49 -4.65
N GLN A 5 1.74 9.22 -3.54
CA GLN A 5 0.95 8.90 -2.34
C GLN A 5 -0.39 9.63 -2.39
N ILE A 6 -1.45 8.98 -1.95
CA ILE A 6 -2.68 9.71 -1.58
C ILE A 6 -2.40 10.51 -0.31
N LEU A 7 -2.80 11.79 -0.32
CA LEU A 7 -2.73 12.66 0.86
C LEU A 7 -4.12 12.77 1.45
N LEU A 8 -4.30 12.16 2.62
CA LEU A 8 -5.50 12.26 3.43
C LEU A 8 -5.21 13.21 4.58
N ASN A 9 -6.13 14.12 4.86
CA ASN A 9 -6.04 14.98 6.03
C ASN A 9 -6.31 14.15 7.28
N GLU A 10 -5.61 14.43 8.38
CA GLU A 10 -5.90 13.80 9.66
C GLU A 10 -7.33 14.13 10.08
N GLN A 11 -8.15 13.09 10.26
CA GLN A 11 -9.50 13.21 10.78
C GLN A 11 -9.58 12.51 12.12
N ASN A 12 -10.20 13.17 13.10
CA ASN A 12 -10.55 12.54 14.36
C ASN A 12 -11.72 11.57 14.14
N ILE A 13 -11.38 10.33 13.79
CA ILE A 13 -12.34 9.23 13.75
C ILE A 13 -12.51 8.75 15.19
N ASN A 14 -13.45 9.38 15.91
CA ASN A 14 -13.64 9.20 17.35
C ASN A 14 -14.11 7.79 17.75
N SER A 15 -14.59 6.99 16.81
CA SER A 15 -14.97 5.60 17.05
C SER A 15 -15.03 4.82 15.73
N ILE A 16 -14.24 3.77 15.64
CA ILE A 16 -14.33 2.79 14.55
C ILE A 16 -15.26 1.67 15.03
N ASP A 17 -16.56 1.78 14.74
CA ASP A 17 -17.50 0.67 14.97
C ASP A 17 -17.45 -0.32 13.80
N LEU A 18 -16.29 -0.98 13.65
CA LEU A 18 -16.14 -2.07 12.70
C LEU A 18 -16.47 -3.37 13.42
N ALA A 19 -17.63 -3.95 13.12
CA ALA A 19 -17.98 -5.31 13.50
C ALA A 19 -17.03 -6.32 12.82
N ILE A 20 -15.86 -6.56 13.41
CA ILE A 20 -14.90 -7.56 12.95
C ILE A 20 -15.34 -8.92 13.49
N LYS A 21 -16.28 -9.54 12.78
CA LYS A 21 -16.87 -10.83 13.17
C LYS A 21 -15.93 -12.03 13.01
N GLN A 22 -14.75 -11.85 12.39
CA GLN A 22 -13.81 -12.93 12.07
C GLN A 22 -12.35 -12.49 12.23
N LYS A 23 -11.47 -13.45 12.54
CA LYS A 23 -10.02 -13.22 12.64
C LYS A 23 -9.43 -12.93 11.26
N LEU A 24 -9.15 -11.66 10.96
CA LEU A 24 -8.54 -11.23 9.69
C LEU A 24 -7.02 -11.21 9.79
N ARG A 25 -6.34 -11.46 8.67
CA ARG A 25 -4.92 -11.13 8.54
C ARG A 25 -4.76 -9.61 8.57
N LEU A 26 -3.62 -9.15 9.06
CA LEU A 26 -3.34 -7.73 9.25
C LEU A 26 -3.55 -6.88 7.99
N GLY A 27 -3.17 -7.36 6.80
CA GLY A 27 -3.39 -6.64 5.54
C GLY A 27 -4.87 -6.32 5.30
N HIS A 28 -5.74 -7.33 5.39
CA HIS A 28 -7.19 -7.15 5.20
C HIS A 28 -7.82 -6.30 6.31
N LEU A 29 -7.25 -6.35 7.53
CA LEU A 29 -7.69 -5.48 8.61
C LEU A 29 -7.36 -4.01 8.31
N VAL A 30 -6.17 -3.74 7.77
CA VAL A 30 -5.78 -2.38 7.38
C VAL A 30 -6.61 -1.88 6.20
N GLU A 31 -6.86 -2.71 5.18
CA GLU A 31 -7.77 -2.35 4.08
C GLU A 31 -9.15 -1.93 4.61
N ARG A 32 -9.69 -2.61 5.63
CA ARG A 32 -10.94 -2.21 6.27
C ARG A 32 -10.86 -0.88 7.02
N PHE A 33 -9.76 -0.60 7.72
CA PHE A 33 -9.58 0.69 8.39
C PHE A 33 -9.44 1.83 7.38
N VAL A 34 -8.69 1.60 6.30
CA VAL A 34 -8.55 2.56 5.20
C VAL A 34 -9.89 2.79 4.50
N SER A 35 -10.64 1.73 4.19
CA SER A 35 -11.98 1.82 3.62
C SER A 35 -12.88 2.73 4.46
N HIS A 36 -12.87 2.54 5.79
CA HIS A 36 -13.60 3.38 6.72
C HIS A 36 -13.10 4.83 6.69
N GLU A 37 -11.79 5.07 6.79
CA GLU A 37 -11.20 6.42 6.69
C GLU A 37 -11.60 7.13 5.39
N LEU A 38 -11.56 6.44 4.25
CA LEU A 38 -11.94 6.97 2.95
C LEU A 38 -13.42 7.33 2.87
N GLN A 39 -14.31 6.52 3.46
CA GLN A 39 -15.75 6.76 3.48
C GLN A 39 -16.17 7.95 4.35
N PHE A 40 -15.41 8.24 5.42
CA PHE A 40 -15.67 9.39 6.28
C PHE A 40 -15.19 10.71 5.66
N ASN A 41 -14.24 10.65 4.72
CA ASN A 41 -13.73 11.84 4.09
C ASN A 41 -14.70 12.38 3.02
N LYS A 42 -15.31 13.54 3.31
CA LYS A 42 -16.28 14.21 2.41
C LYS A 42 -15.72 14.57 1.02
N SER A 43 -14.40 14.73 0.87
CA SER A 43 -13.79 14.99 -0.44
C SER A 43 -13.65 13.73 -1.30
N ILE A 44 -13.89 12.55 -0.71
CA ILE A 44 -13.70 11.25 -1.32
C ILE A 44 -15.04 10.56 -1.55
N LYS A 45 -15.18 10.00 -2.74
CA LYS A 45 -16.26 9.08 -3.09
C LYS A 45 -15.65 7.75 -3.51
N VAL A 46 -15.76 6.75 -2.66
CA VAL A 46 -15.37 5.37 -3.00
C VAL A 46 -16.35 4.83 -4.05
N LEU A 47 -15.82 4.25 -5.14
CA LEU A 47 -16.60 3.66 -6.23
C LEU A 47 -16.62 2.14 -6.14
N ALA A 48 -15.46 1.54 -5.87
CA ALA A 48 -15.28 0.10 -5.80
C ALA A 48 -14.10 -0.25 -4.89
N GLU A 49 -14.16 -1.39 -4.21
CA GLU A 49 -13.08 -1.89 -3.34
C GLU A 49 -12.90 -3.41 -3.51
N ASN A 50 -11.67 -3.90 -3.37
CA ASN A 50 -11.29 -5.32 -3.43
C ASN A 50 -11.78 -6.03 -4.71
N ILE A 51 -11.55 -5.40 -5.86
CA ILE A 51 -12.08 -5.87 -7.14
C ILE A 51 -11.11 -6.85 -7.80
N GLN A 52 -11.53 -8.11 -7.90
CA GLN A 52 -10.76 -9.13 -8.59
C GLN A 52 -10.85 -8.95 -10.11
N ILE A 53 -9.68 -8.81 -10.75
CA ILE A 53 -9.57 -8.78 -12.21
C ILE A 53 -9.31 -10.20 -12.70
N LYS A 54 -10.21 -10.71 -13.55
CA LYS A 54 -10.21 -12.10 -14.02
C LYS A 54 -10.02 -12.16 -15.52
N ARG A 55 -9.22 -13.13 -15.97
CA ARG A 55 -9.15 -13.61 -17.35
C ARG A 55 -9.71 -15.03 -17.34
N ASP A 56 -10.82 -15.24 -18.04
CA ASP A 56 -11.57 -16.49 -18.00
C ASP A 56 -11.93 -16.89 -16.56
N LYS A 57 -11.36 -18.00 -16.06
CA LYS A 57 -11.56 -18.51 -14.69
C LYS A 57 -10.38 -18.18 -13.75
N VAL A 58 -9.37 -17.44 -14.22
CA VAL A 58 -8.14 -17.16 -13.48
C VAL A 58 -8.12 -15.71 -13.03
N THR A 59 -7.90 -15.49 -11.73
CA THR A 59 -7.64 -14.14 -11.19
C THR A 59 -6.23 -13.72 -11.56
N ILE A 60 -6.10 -12.66 -12.36
CA ILE A 60 -4.81 -12.12 -12.82
C ILE A 60 -4.28 -11.01 -11.91
N GLY A 61 -5.15 -10.45 -11.08
CA GLY A 61 -4.81 -9.43 -10.10
C GLY A 61 -6.03 -8.93 -9.35
N GLU A 62 -5.81 -7.93 -8.52
CA GLU A 62 -6.82 -7.26 -7.72
C GLU A 62 -6.55 -5.76 -7.73
N ILE A 63 -7.61 -4.96 -7.79
CA ILE A 63 -7.57 -3.52 -7.58
C ILE A 63 -8.15 -3.25 -6.19
N ASP A 64 -7.31 -2.72 -5.29
CA ASP A 64 -7.71 -2.51 -3.90
C ASP A 64 -8.84 -1.47 -3.80
N CYS A 65 -8.73 -0.33 -4.50
CA CYS A 65 -9.77 0.69 -4.50
C CYS A 65 -9.80 1.54 -5.78
N LEU A 66 -11.01 1.81 -6.26
CA LEU A 66 -11.32 2.88 -7.21
C LEU A 66 -12.15 3.95 -6.48
N LEU A 67 -11.69 5.20 -6.51
CA LEU A 67 -12.36 6.31 -5.84
C LEU A 67 -12.31 7.59 -6.68
N LYS A 68 -13.08 8.61 -6.29
CA LYS A 68 -12.90 9.99 -6.75
C LYS A 68 -12.49 10.85 -5.57
N HIS A 69 -11.42 11.62 -5.71
CA HIS A 69 -11.02 12.65 -4.75
C HIS A 69 -11.17 14.01 -5.42
N ASN A 70 -12.05 14.88 -4.91
CA ASN A 70 -12.36 16.18 -5.53
C ASN A 70 -12.64 16.09 -7.04
N HIS A 71 -13.46 15.10 -7.44
CA HIS A 71 -13.80 14.75 -8.83
C HIS A 71 -12.71 14.05 -9.65
N THR A 72 -11.45 14.04 -9.22
CA THR A 72 -10.38 13.29 -9.89
C THR A 72 -10.50 11.81 -9.59
N PRO A 73 -10.64 10.93 -10.60
CA PRO A 73 -10.67 9.50 -10.37
C PRO A 73 -9.28 8.97 -10.04
N ILE A 74 -9.21 8.06 -9.07
CA ILE A 74 -7.97 7.50 -8.55
C ILE A 74 -8.12 5.98 -8.47
N HIS A 75 -7.10 5.28 -8.99
CA HIS A 75 -6.80 3.90 -8.64
C HIS A 75 -5.82 3.93 -7.47
N LEU A 76 -6.28 3.44 -6.33
CA LEU A 76 -5.51 3.40 -5.10
C LEU A 76 -5.13 1.97 -4.75
N GLU A 77 -3.83 1.72 -4.57
CA GLU A 77 -3.31 0.50 -3.93
C GLU A 77 -3.02 0.77 -2.46
N ILE A 78 -3.44 -0.11 -1.56
CA ILE A 78 -3.30 0.04 -0.11
C ILE A 78 -2.21 -0.91 0.38
N ILE A 79 -1.20 -0.39 1.08
CA ILE A 79 -0.06 -1.19 1.52
C ILE A 79 0.25 -0.92 2.98
N TYR A 80 0.30 -1.99 3.77
CA TYR A 80 0.81 -1.98 5.13
C TYR A 80 1.89 -3.05 5.32
N LYS A 81 3.12 -2.63 5.64
CA LYS A 81 4.28 -3.52 5.71
C LYS A 81 5.21 -3.19 6.87
N PHE A 82 5.99 -4.20 7.24
CA PHE A 82 7.08 -4.10 8.20
C PHE A 82 8.35 -4.52 7.47
N TYR A 83 9.43 -3.77 7.65
CA TYR A 83 10.74 -4.13 7.11
C TYR A 83 11.80 -3.93 8.19
N VAL A 84 12.79 -4.83 8.21
CA VAL A 84 14.00 -4.73 9.00
C VAL A 84 15.17 -4.42 8.07
N TYR A 85 16.08 -3.56 8.52
CA TYR A 85 17.29 -3.21 7.79
C TYR A 85 18.37 -4.24 8.08
N ASP A 86 18.81 -4.99 7.07
CA ASP A 86 19.88 -5.98 7.19
C ASP A 86 21.03 -5.62 6.23
N GLU A 87 22.11 -5.10 6.80
CA GLU A 87 23.32 -4.68 6.07
C GLU A 87 23.99 -5.84 5.31
N SER A 88 23.73 -7.09 5.68
CA SER A 88 24.28 -8.26 4.98
C SER A 88 23.57 -8.60 3.68
N VAL A 89 22.39 -8.02 3.42
CA VAL A 89 21.55 -8.35 2.27
C VAL A 89 21.61 -7.26 1.20
N GLY A 90 22.13 -7.59 0.02
CA GLY A 90 22.17 -6.66 -1.10
C GLY A 90 23.31 -5.65 -1.01
N SER A 91 23.26 -4.63 -1.86
CA SER A 91 24.34 -3.65 -2.07
C SER A 91 23.90 -2.20 -1.92
N SER A 92 22.59 -1.97 -1.86
CA SER A 92 22.00 -0.63 -1.75
C SER A 92 21.07 -0.51 -0.56
N GLU A 93 20.87 0.73 -0.08
CA GLU A 93 19.97 1.04 1.04
C GLU A 93 18.57 0.43 0.88
N LEU A 94 18.03 0.38 -0.34
CA LEU A 94 16.71 -0.22 -0.59
C LEU A 94 16.69 -1.75 -0.54
N GLU A 95 17.80 -2.40 -0.89
CA GLU A 95 17.93 -3.86 -0.87
C GLU A 95 18.09 -4.40 0.54
N HIS A 96 18.69 -3.61 1.44
CA HIS A 96 18.81 -3.95 2.86
C HIS A 96 17.46 -4.05 3.59
N TRP A 97 16.39 -3.47 3.05
CA TRP A 97 15.05 -3.53 3.66
C TRP A 97 14.31 -4.83 3.31
N ILE A 98 14.44 -5.81 4.18
CA ILE A 98 13.80 -7.13 4.06
C ILE A 98 12.61 -7.27 5.00
N GLY A 99 11.64 -8.09 4.62
CA GLY A 99 10.54 -8.46 5.50
C GLY A 99 11.06 -9.26 6.70
N PRO A 100 10.43 -9.19 7.88
CA PRO A 100 10.89 -9.88 9.08
C PRO A 100 11.09 -11.40 8.91
N ASN A 101 10.32 -12.02 8.00
CA ASN A 101 10.42 -13.45 7.69
C ASN A 101 11.34 -13.76 6.49
N ARG A 102 12.06 -12.77 5.94
CA ARG A 102 12.94 -12.89 4.76
C ARG A 102 12.25 -13.44 3.50
N LYS A 103 10.92 -13.26 3.38
CA LYS A 103 10.11 -13.74 2.24
C LYS A 103 9.73 -12.65 1.24
N ASP A 104 10.04 -11.40 1.54
CA ASP A 104 9.81 -10.24 0.69
C ASP A 104 10.82 -9.13 1.04
N SER A 105 10.93 -8.14 0.17
CA SER A 105 11.71 -6.92 0.41
C SER A 105 10.96 -5.66 -0.03
N LEU A 106 11.40 -4.51 0.47
CA LEU A 106 10.83 -3.21 0.09
C LEU A 106 10.99 -2.97 -1.42
N ILE A 107 12.17 -3.26 -1.96
CA ILE A 107 12.46 -3.08 -3.39
C ILE A 107 11.60 -4.00 -4.26
N GLU A 108 11.36 -5.24 -3.85
CA GLU A 108 10.44 -6.15 -4.54
C GLU A 108 9.00 -5.64 -4.51
N LYS A 109 8.53 -5.13 -3.36
CA LYS A 109 7.16 -4.59 -3.25
C LYS A 109 6.98 -3.36 -4.11
N ILE A 110 7.95 -2.43 -4.12
CA ILE A 110 7.92 -1.23 -4.99
C ILE A 110 7.93 -1.66 -6.46
N THR A 111 8.77 -2.63 -6.83
CA THR A 111 8.86 -3.13 -8.20
C THR A 111 7.55 -3.77 -8.63
N LYS A 112 6.94 -4.61 -7.77
CA LYS A 112 5.65 -5.24 -8.04
C LYS A 112 4.51 -4.23 -8.20
N LEU A 113 4.48 -3.18 -7.39
CA LEU A 113 3.51 -2.09 -7.53
C LEU A 113 3.62 -1.44 -8.91
N LYS A 114 4.84 -1.05 -9.33
CA LYS A 114 5.09 -0.36 -10.59
C LYS A 114 4.87 -1.21 -11.83
N THR A 115 5.23 -2.49 -11.77
CA THR A 115 5.28 -3.36 -12.95
C THR A 115 4.07 -4.26 -13.10
N LYS A 116 3.30 -4.48 -12.01
CA LYS A 116 2.16 -5.42 -12.01
C LYS A 116 0.88 -4.79 -11.50
N GLN A 117 0.87 -4.26 -10.27
CA GLN A 117 -0.40 -3.85 -9.62
C GLN A 117 -0.98 -2.58 -10.24
N LEU A 118 -0.19 -1.51 -10.33
CA LEU A 118 -0.66 -0.28 -10.97
C LEU A 118 -0.98 -0.52 -12.46
N PRO A 119 -0.12 -1.19 -13.27
CA PRO A 119 -0.46 -1.47 -14.67
C PRO A 119 -1.69 -2.35 -14.90
N LEU A 120 -2.24 -3.02 -13.86
CA LEU A 120 -3.46 -3.80 -13.95
C LEU A 120 -4.65 -2.96 -14.43
N LEU A 121 -4.66 -1.67 -14.11
CA LEU A 121 -5.69 -0.73 -14.56
C LEU A 121 -5.84 -0.68 -16.09
N TYR A 122 -4.73 -0.84 -16.82
CA TYR A 122 -4.67 -0.72 -18.27
C TYR A 122 -4.85 -2.06 -19.00
N LYS A 123 -5.21 -3.12 -18.28
CA LYS A 123 -5.49 -4.43 -18.88
C LYS A 123 -6.88 -4.44 -19.53
N PRO A 124 -7.07 -5.14 -20.67
CA PRO A 124 -8.38 -5.26 -21.32
C PRO A 124 -9.47 -5.79 -20.37
N GLU A 125 -9.10 -6.70 -19.47
CA GLU A 125 -10.00 -7.28 -18.46
C GLU A 125 -10.56 -6.24 -17.48
N THR A 126 -9.89 -5.09 -17.33
CA THR A 126 -10.32 -3.99 -16.45
C THR A 126 -11.27 -3.03 -17.17
N GLU A 127 -11.35 -3.05 -18.50
CA GLU A 127 -12.13 -2.07 -19.28
C GLU A 127 -13.63 -2.11 -18.95
N GLN A 128 -14.19 -3.32 -18.78
CA GLN A 128 -15.60 -3.48 -18.41
C GLN A 128 -15.90 -2.88 -17.04
N LEU A 129 -14.99 -3.05 -16.07
CA LEU A 129 -15.10 -2.45 -14.75
C LEU A 129 -15.13 -0.92 -14.83
N LEU A 130 -14.23 -0.32 -15.61
CA LEU A 130 -14.15 1.13 -15.74
C LEU A 130 -15.41 1.71 -16.40
N LYS A 131 -15.98 1.00 -17.40
CA LYS A 131 -17.24 1.38 -18.04
C LYS A 131 -18.42 1.39 -17.06
N GLN A 132 -18.50 0.42 -16.16
CA GLN A 132 -19.55 0.36 -15.12
C GLN A 132 -19.58 1.63 -14.24
N PHE A 133 -18.42 2.25 -14.01
CA PHE A 133 -18.30 3.48 -13.22
C PHE A 133 -18.17 4.75 -14.06
N THR A 134 -18.33 4.64 -15.39
CA THR A 134 -18.18 5.76 -16.34
C THR A 134 -16.83 6.47 -16.17
N LEU A 135 -15.75 5.68 -16.04
CA LEU A 135 -14.39 6.18 -15.90
C LEU A 135 -13.64 6.05 -17.23
N ASP A 136 -13.01 7.15 -17.65
CA ASP A 136 -12.00 7.11 -18.72
C ASP A 136 -10.64 6.77 -18.10
N VAL A 137 -10.06 5.65 -18.51
CA VAL A 137 -8.77 5.15 -18.02
C VAL A 137 -7.65 6.17 -18.10
N ASN A 138 -7.68 7.07 -19.10
CA ASN A 138 -6.63 8.08 -19.30
C ASN A 138 -6.70 9.22 -18.28
N THR A 139 -7.84 9.37 -17.59
CA THR A 139 -8.05 10.41 -16.57
C THR A 139 -7.76 9.91 -15.15
N ILE A 140 -7.58 8.60 -14.98
CA ILE A 140 -7.38 7.97 -13.67
C ILE A 140 -5.95 8.19 -13.21
N GLN A 141 -5.79 8.81 -12.05
CA GLN A 141 -4.50 8.90 -11.38
C GLN A 141 -4.21 7.63 -10.60
N GLN A 142 -2.98 7.13 -10.71
CA GLN A 142 -2.52 5.98 -9.96
C GLN A 142 -1.77 6.44 -8.72
N GLN A 143 -2.29 6.09 -7.55
CA GLN A 143 -1.73 6.46 -6.26
C GLN A 143 -1.61 5.22 -5.37
N VAL A 144 -0.82 5.33 -4.32
CA VAL A 144 -0.72 4.32 -3.29
C VAL A 144 -0.99 4.95 -1.92
N TYR A 145 -1.51 4.16 -0.99
CA TYR A 145 -1.49 4.47 0.43
C TYR A 145 -0.50 3.54 1.11
N PHE A 146 0.79 3.89 1.00
CA PHE A 146 1.88 3.03 1.47
C PHE A 146 2.32 3.45 2.87
N LYS A 147 1.95 2.63 3.85
CA LYS A 147 2.41 2.75 5.23
C LYS A 147 3.38 1.61 5.53
N ALA A 148 4.60 1.96 5.92
CA ALA A 148 5.62 1.01 6.33
C ALA A 148 6.14 1.37 7.72
N GLN A 149 6.35 0.36 8.55
CA GLN A 149 7.13 0.49 9.77
C GLN A 149 8.51 -0.12 9.55
N LEU A 150 9.54 0.69 9.76
CA LEU A 150 10.92 0.34 9.51
C LEU A 150 11.66 0.15 10.83
N PHE A 151 12.50 -0.88 10.90
CA PHE A 151 13.28 -1.22 12.08
C PHE A 151 14.74 -1.39 11.69
N VAL A 152 15.64 -0.71 12.40
CA VAL A 152 17.08 -0.75 12.14
C VAL A 152 17.81 -1.58 13.20
N PRO A 153 19.04 -2.06 12.95
CA PRO A 153 19.89 -2.58 14.02
C PRO A 153 20.07 -1.55 15.14
N TYR A 154 20.25 -2.00 16.39
CA TYR A 154 20.44 -1.10 17.52
C TYR A 154 21.62 -0.12 17.33
N HIS A 155 22.73 -0.57 16.75
CA HIS A 155 23.89 0.29 16.47
C HIS A 155 23.61 1.39 15.45
N MET A 156 22.52 1.29 14.69
CA MET A 156 22.09 2.29 13.72
C MET A 156 21.03 3.26 14.27
N LEU A 157 20.66 3.16 15.54
CA LEU A 157 19.64 4.02 16.12
C LEU A 157 20.06 5.50 16.03
N GLY A 158 19.20 6.33 15.43
CA GLY A 158 19.47 7.76 15.21
C GLY A 158 20.27 8.09 13.95
N MET A 159 20.77 7.09 13.21
CA MET A 159 21.39 7.31 11.91
C MET A 159 20.34 7.71 10.86
N GLN A 160 20.69 8.65 10.00
CA GLN A 160 19.85 9.07 8.89
C GLN A 160 20.19 8.29 7.63
N LEU A 161 19.19 7.60 7.09
CA LEU A 161 19.25 6.95 5.80
C LEU A 161 18.82 7.93 4.70
N ARG A 162 19.38 7.79 3.49
CA ARG A 162 19.29 8.82 2.45
C ARG A 162 18.08 8.67 1.54
N ILE A 163 17.65 7.44 1.27
CA ILE A 163 16.62 7.13 0.27
C ILE A 163 15.25 7.02 0.93
N ILE A 164 15.16 6.42 2.10
CA ILE A 164 13.90 6.22 2.81
C ILE A 164 13.42 7.45 3.57
N ASN A 165 12.11 7.52 3.82
CA ASN A 165 11.56 8.47 4.77
C ASN A 165 11.91 8.03 6.21
N ASN A 166 12.87 8.68 6.85
CA ASN A 166 13.31 8.35 8.21
C ASN A 166 12.18 8.43 9.26
N GLN A 167 11.09 9.16 9.00
CA GLN A 167 9.90 9.16 9.89
C GLN A 167 9.18 7.80 9.96
N CYS A 168 9.45 6.91 8.99
CA CYS A 168 8.95 5.55 8.99
C CYS A 168 9.77 4.61 9.89
N ILE A 169 10.94 5.03 10.40
CA ILE A 169 11.70 4.27 11.39
C ILE A 169 10.96 4.33 12.72
N LYS A 170 10.44 3.19 13.18
CA LYS A 170 9.61 3.08 14.40
C LYS A 170 10.30 2.37 15.56
N GLY A 171 11.49 1.84 15.33
CA GLY A 171 12.26 1.21 16.39
C GLY A 171 13.53 0.57 15.85
N HIS A 172 14.08 -0.30 16.68
CA HIS A 172 15.27 -1.07 16.39
C HIS A 172 15.12 -2.53 16.81
N TYR A 173 16.05 -3.38 16.40
CA TYR A 173 16.17 -4.75 16.86
C TYR A 173 17.57 -5.03 17.42
N LEU A 174 17.67 -6.05 18.28
CA LEU A 174 18.92 -6.59 18.82
C LEU A 174 19.11 -7.99 18.24
N ALA A 175 20.32 -8.33 17.78
CA ALA A 175 20.60 -9.70 17.41
C ALA A 175 20.73 -10.55 18.68
N PHE A 176 20.43 -11.85 18.58
CA PHE A 176 20.58 -12.75 19.73
C PHE A 176 22.03 -12.90 20.20
N ASN A 177 22.99 -12.61 19.31
CA ASN A 177 24.42 -12.71 19.59
C ASN A 177 25.03 -11.36 20.05
N ASP A 178 24.22 -10.31 20.21
CA ASP A 178 24.65 -9.01 20.74
C ASP A 178 24.58 -8.97 22.28
#